data_AF-A0A1I5NVT0-F1
#
_entry.id   AF-A0A1I5NVT0-F1
#
_cell.length_a   1.000
_cell.length_b   1.000
_cell.length_c   1.000
_cell.angle_alpha   90.00
_cell.angle_beta   90.00
_cell.angle_gamma   90.00
#
_symmetry.space_group_name_H-M   'P 1'
#
loop_
_entity.id
_entity.type
_entity.pdbx_description
1 polymer ?
#
loop_
_entity_poly.entity_id
_entity_poly.type
_entity_poly.pdbx_seq_one_letter_code
_entity_poly.pdbx_strand_id
1 'polypeptide(L)'
;MNRVLIIGAGGVGRVVAHKCAQNSEIFEHITLASRTLSKCEAIRDEIKEKQNKSIDVAQVDADNVEELVKLIEEVKPYVVINVALPYQDLTIMDACLKTNVHYLDTANYEHPDTAKFEYKEQWAKDPDFKANGLMALLGSGFDPGVTNVFCAYAQKHYFDEIHTIDILDCNAGDHGYPFATNFNPEINIREVNSKGRYWENGKWIETEPMEIKMVWDYPEIGPKDSYLLYHEEEESLVKNIKGLKRIRFFMTFGESYLTHLKVLDNIGLTRIDPIEVDGCKVIPLHVVKALLPDPASLGPRTKGKTNIGVVCEGIKDGKKRKIYIYNVCDHQEAYKEVCAQCVSYTTGVPAMIGAKLMCEGKWMKAGTINMEQMDPDPFMEELNRQGLPWNVIEMDPEK
;
A
#
# COMPACT_ATOMS: atom_id res chain seq x y z
N MET A 1 1.31 -1.41 27.57
CA MET A 1 0.29 -2.34 27.05
C MET A 1 -0.26 -1.70 25.80
N ASN A 2 0.12 -2.22 24.63
CA ASN A 2 -0.21 -1.56 23.37
C ASN A 2 -1.51 -2.14 22.82
N ARG A 3 -2.55 -1.30 22.86
CA ARG A 3 -3.85 -1.58 22.24
C ARG A 3 -3.84 -1.02 20.82
N VAL A 4 -4.36 -1.74 19.85
CA VAL A 4 -4.44 -1.25 18.47
C VAL A 4 -5.87 -1.35 17.94
N LEU A 5 -6.29 -0.33 17.20
CA LEU A 5 -7.55 -0.31 16.47
C LEU A 5 -7.26 -0.36 14.98
N ILE A 6 -7.66 -1.44 14.32
CA ILE A 6 -7.54 -1.60 12.87
C ILE A 6 -8.88 -1.19 12.26
N ILE A 7 -8.86 -0.24 11.32
CA ILE A 7 -10.06 0.21 10.59
C ILE A 7 -9.95 -0.28 9.16
N GLY A 8 -10.87 -1.15 8.75
CA GLY A 8 -10.92 -1.78 7.44
C GLY A 8 -10.77 -3.30 7.51
N ALA A 9 -11.78 -4.04 7.04
CA ALA A 9 -11.81 -5.51 6.99
C ALA A 9 -11.76 -6.04 5.55
N GLY A 10 -10.94 -5.39 4.70
CA GLY A 10 -10.62 -5.84 3.35
C GLY A 10 -9.49 -6.87 3.32
N GLY A 11 -8.94 -7.13 2.13
CA GLY A 11 -7.81 -8.04 1.96
C GLY A 11 -6.59 -7.65 2.78
N VAL A 12 -6.21 -6.37 2.76
CA VAL A 12 -5.09 -5.82 3.56
C VAL A 12 -5.41 -5.91 5.05
N GLY A 13 -6.59 -5.46 5.48
CA GLY A 13 -7.02 -5.52 6.88
C GLY A 13 -7.02 -6.94 7.48
N ARG A 14 -7.38 -7.95 6.69
CA ARG A 14 -7.24 -9.37 7.07
C ARG A 14 -5.78 -9.72 7.40
N VAL A 15 -4.84 -9.35 6.53
CA VAL A 15 -3.41 -9.61 6.75
C VAL A 15 -2.90 -8.89 7.99
N VAL A 16 -3.23 -7.59 8.15
CA VAL A 16 -2.84 -6.81 9.33
C VAL A 16 -3.34 -7.47 10.61
N ALA A 17 -4.62 -7.87 10.67
CA ALA A 17 -5.19 -8.53 11.83
C ALA A 17 -4.48 -9.87 12.15
N HIS A 18 -4.22 -10.70 11.13
CA HIS A 18 -3.46 -11.94 11.28
C HIS A 18 -2.03 -11.69 11.78
N LYS A 19 -1.33 -10.69 11.24
CA LYS A 19 0.06 -10.38 11.58
C LYS A 19 0.18 -9.74 12.96
N CYS A 20 -0.77 -8.89 13.35
CA CYS A 20 -0.87 -8.37 14.71
C CYS A 20 -1.11 -9.50 15.71
N ALA A 21 -2.00 -10.44 15.40
CA ALA A 21 -2.26 -11.60 16.28
C ALA A 21 -1.05 -12.55 16.42
N GLN A 22 -0.23 -12.69 15.37
CA GLN A 22 1.05 -13.42 15.42
C GLN A 22 2.09 -12.73 16.32
N ASN A 23 2.03 -11.40 16.49
CA ASN A 23 2.93 -10.59 17.31
C ASN A 23 2.25 -10.12 18.61
N SER A 24 1.48 -11.00 19.25
CA SER A 24 0.67 -10.70 20.44
C SER A 24 1.45 -10.22 21.67
N GLU A 25 2.77 -10.42 21.70
CA GLU A 25 3.68 -9.86 22.70
C GLU A 25 3.83 -8.34 22.60
N ILE A 26 3.59 -7.78 21.41
CA ILE A 26 3.52 -6.34 21.17
C ILE A 26 2.06 -5.89 21.19
N PHE A 27 1.19 -6.58 20.45
CA PHE A 27 -0.22 -6.23 20.28
C PHE A 27 -1.11 -7.00 21.26
N GLU A 28 -1.14 -6.55 22.51
CA GLU A 28 -1.86 -7.24 23.58
C GLU A 28 -3.39 -7.23 23.38
N HIS A 29 -3.93 -6.13 22.86
CA HIS A 29 -5.35 -5.99 22.55
C HIS A 29 -5.53 -5.46 21.14
N ILE A 30 -6.27 -6.21 20.33
CA ILE A 30 -6.51 -5.90 18.92
C ILE A 30 -8.02 -5.77 18.73
N THR A 31 -8.47 -4.63 18.22
CA THR A 31 -9.84 -4.43 17.77
C THR A 31 -9.86 -4.23 16.26
N LEU A 32 -10.62 -5.05 15.54
CA LEU A 32 -10.86 -4.90 14.10
C LEU A 32 -12.25 -4.31 13.86
N ALA A 33 -12.28 -3.10 13.29
CA ALA A 33 -13.51 -2.38 12.99
C ALA A 33 -13.68 -2.16 11.49
N SER A 34 -14.91 -2.24 11.00
CA SER A 34 -15.24 -1.99 9.60
C SER A 34 -16.71 -1.65 9.44
N ARG A 35 -17.08 -1.11 8.27
CA ARG A 35 -18.49 -0.86 7.90
C ARG A 35 -19.35 -2.12 7.96
N THR A 36 -18.79 -3.28 7.61
CA THR A 36 -19.50 -4.56 7.56
C THR A 36 -18.98 -5.50 8.64
N LEU A 37 -19.72 -5.60 9.76
CA LEU A 37 -19.33 -6.37 10.94
C LEU A 37 -19.02 -7.85 10.63
N SER A 38 -19.81 -8.49 9.76
CA SER A 38 -19.62 -9.90 9.42
C SER A 38 -18.27 -10.20 8.78
N LYS A 39 -17.63 -9.22 8.10
CA LYS A 39 -16.27 -9.37 7.60
C LYS A 39 -15.24 -9.40 8.74
N CYS A 40 -15.42 -8.56 9.75
CA CYS A 40 -14.57 -8.57 10.95
C CYS A 40 -14.71 -9.89 11.71
N GLU A 41 -15.93 -10.38 11.88
CA GLU A 41 -16.22 -11.66 12.56
C GLU A 41 -15.59 -12.85 11.83
N ALA A 42 -15.67 -12.89 10.49
CA ALA A 42 -15.01 -13.92 9.70
C ALA A 42 -13.49 -13.92 9.93
N ILE A 43 -12.84 -12.75 9.91
CA ILE A 43 -11.39 -12.64 10.15
C ILE A 43 -11.03 -13.04 11.59
N ARG A 44 -11.83 -12.65 12.59
CA ARG A 44 -11.66 -13.08 13.99
C ARG A 44 -11.69 -14.61 14.10
N ASP A 45 -12.67 -15.24 13.45
CA ASP A 45 -12.85 -16.69 13.50
C ASP A 45 -11.70 -17.41 12.77
N GLU A 46 -11.24 -16.88 11.63
CA GLU A 46 -10.04 -17.35 10.91
C GLU A 46 -8.77 -17.27 11.79
N ILE A 47 -8.56 -16.16 12.50
CA ILE A 47 -7.43 -15.99 13.45
C ILE A 47 -7.54 -16.99 14.60
N LYS A 48 -8.76 -17.19 15.13
CA LYS A 48 -9.00 -18.14 16.23
C LYS A 48 -8.69 -19.57 15.80
N GLU A 49 -9.11 -19.97 14.61
CA GLU A 49 -8.86 -21.30 14.05
C GLU A 49 -7.36 -21.52 13.77
N LYS A 50 -6.70 -20.56 13.10
CA LYS A 50 -5.30 -20.73 12.63
C LYS A 50 -4.24 -20.50 13.70
N GLN A 51 -4.49 -19.57 14.61
CA GLN A 51 -3.46 -19.05 15.53
C GLN A 51 -3.83 -19.25 17.01
N ASN A 52 -5.04 -19.73 17.29
CA ASN A 52 -5.60 -19.83 18.65
C ASN A 52 -5.53 -18.51 19.44
N LYS A 53 -5.63 -17.37 18.73
CA LYS A 53 -5.71 -16.02 19.31
C LYS A 53 -7.13 -15.49 19.17
N SER A 54 -7.48 -14.49 19.99
CA SER A 54 -8.76 -13.81 19.91
C SER A 54 -8.52 -12.34 19.69
N ILE A 55 -9.36 -11.71 18.87
CA ILE A 55 -9.40 -10.27 18.66
C ILE A 55 -10.83 -9.78 18.90
N ASP A 56 -10.97 -8.52 19.26
CA ASP A 56 -12.27 -7.86 19.35
C ASP A 56 -12.70 -7.37 17.97
N VAL A 57 -14.01 -7.23 17.76
CA VAL A 57 -14.58 -6.74 16.51
C VAL A 57 -15.60 -5.65 16.79
N ALA A 58 -15.65 -4.66 15.91
CA ALA A 58 -16.63 -3.56 16.00
C ALA A 58 -17.15 -3.18 14.61
N GLN A 59 -18.30 -2.50 14.60
CA GLN A 59 -18.80 -1.83 13.41
C GLN A 59 -18.56 -0.33 13.54
N VAL A 60 -18.13 0.31 12.47
CA VAL A 60 -17.98 1.77 12.41
C VAL A 60 -18.16 2.27 10.98
N ASP A 61 -18.83 3.41 10.82
CA ASP A 61 -18.76 4.18 9.59
C ASP A 61 -17.54 5.13 9.65
N ALA A 62 -16.50 4.81 8.88
CA ALA A 62 -15.27 5.60 8.86
C ALA A 62 -15.41 6.94 8.13
N ASP A 63 -16.53 7.20 7.45
CA ASP A 63 -16.88 8.52 6.94
C ASP A 63 -17.45 9.43 8.06
N ASN A 64 -17.77 8.87 9.23
CA ASN A 64 -18.34 9.59 10.38
C ASN A 64 -17.32 9.79 11.51
N VAL A 65 -16.75 10.98 11.61
CA VAL A 65 -15.74 11.35 12.63
C VAL A 65 -16.25 11.13 14.06
N GLU A 66 -17.53 11.39 14.35
CA GLU A 66 -18.06 11.26 15.72
C GLU A 66 -18.23 9.79 16.14
N GLU A 67 -18.59 8.90 15.19
CA GLU A 67 -18.59 7.46 15.45
C GLU A 67 -17.17 6.92 15.68
N LEU A 68 -16.21 7.39 14.88
CA LEU A 68 -14.79 7.06 15.06
C LEU A 68 -14.27 7.50 16.43
N VAL A 69 -14.55 8.73 16.84
CA VAL A 69 -14.16 9.26 18.16
C VAL A 69 -14.72 8.38 19.27
N LYS A 70 -16.02 8.06 19.23
CA LYS A 70 -16.67 7.21 20.23
C LYS A 70 -16.00 5.83 20.33
N LEU A 71 -15.70 5.20 19.18
CA LEU A 71 -15.04 3.91 19.15
C LEU A 71 -13.60 3.99 19.71
N ILE A 72 -12.85 5.03 19.36
CA ILE A 72 -11.48 5.23 19.86
C ILE A 72 -11.49 5.45 21.38
N GLU A 73 -12.45 6.20 21.92
CA GLU A 73 -12.60 6.41 23.38
C GLU A 73 -12.98 5.12 24.14
N GLU A 74 -13.75 4.23 23.51
CA GLU A 74 -14.12 2.93 24.06
C GLU A 74 -12.91 1.97 24.09
N VAL A 75 -12.22 1.82 22.95
CA VAL A 75 -11.10 0.89 22.77
C VAL A 75 -9.84 1.37 23.50
N LYS A 76 -9.59 2.70 23.47
CA LYS A 76 -8.38 3.39 23.94
C LYS A 76 -7.10 2.84 23.28
N PRO A 77 -7.03 2.81 21.93
CA PRO A 77 -5.86 2.35 21.21
C PRO A 77 -4.68 3.32 21.39
N TYR A 78 -3.46 2.78 21.33
CA TYR A 78 -2.23 3.56 21.21
C TYR A 78 -2.04 4.08 19.78
N VAL A 79 -2.40 3.27 18.78
CA VAL A 79 -2.37 3.62 17.36
C VAL A 79 -3.62 3.09 16.66
N VAL A 80 -4.16 3.92 15.76
CA VAL A 80 -5.16 3.52 14.77
C VAL A 80 -4.44 3.15 13.47
N ILE A 81 -4.68 1.93 12.98
CA ILE A 81 -4.17 1.42 11.72
C ILE A 81 -5.29 1.53 10.68
N ASN A 82 -5.19 2.52 9.81
CA ASN A 82 -6.11 2.75 8.71
C ASN A 82 -5.72 1.88 7.50
N VAL A 83 -6.55 0.86 7.26
CA VAL A 83 -6.50 -0.02 6.08
C VAL A 83 -7.90 -0.11 5.45
N ALA A 84 -8.63 1.00 5.54
CA ALA A 84 -9.91 1.23 4.87
C ALA A 84 -9.66 1.73 3.43
N LEU A 85 -10.51 2.61 2.91
CA LEU A 85 -10.25 3.27 1.62
C LEU A 85 -9.54 4.61 1.88
N PRO A 86 -8.73 5.09 0.92
CA PRO A 86 -8.04 6.37 1.04
C PRO A 86 -8.98 7.57 1.23
N TYR A 87 -10.26 7.43 0.84
CA TYR A 87 -11.30 8.43 1.06
C TYR A 87 -11.51 8.78 2.55
N GLN A 88 -11.18 7.86 3.46
CA GLN A 88 -11.36 8.02 4.90
C GLN A 88 -10.12 8.54 5.65
N ASP A 89 -9.01 8.82 4.96
CA ASP A 89 -7.77 9.18 5.64
C ASP A 89 -7.97 10.42 6.53
N LEU A 90 -8.56 11.49 5.97
CA LEU A 90 -8.74 12.73 6.69
C LEU A 90 -9.73 12.60 7.86
N THR A 91 -10.83 11.85 7.69
CA THR A 91 -11.82 11.64 8.76
C THR A 91 -11.22 10.83 9.92
N ILE A 92 -10.41 9.82 9.62
CA ILE A 92 -9.73 9.02 10.64
C ILE A 92 -8.61 9.83 11.31
N MET A 93 -7.82 10.60 10.56
CA MET A 93 -6.82 11.50 11.13
C MET A 93 -7.46 12.54 12.07
N ASP A 94 -8.62 13.10 11.72
CA ASP A 94 -9.36 14.02 12.57
C ASP A 94 -9.84 13.37 13.87
N ALA A 95 -10.33 12.13 13.79
CA ALA A 95 -10.71 11.37 14.98
C ALA A 95 -9.50 11.07 15.88
N CYS A 96 -8.34 10.74 15.30
CA CYS A 96 -7.09 10.52 16.02
C CYS A 96 -6.61 11.79 16.75
N LEU A 97 -6.66 12.95 16.09
CA LEU A 97 -6.33 14.24 16.70
C LEU A 97 -7.28 14.59 17.86
N LYS A 98 -8.59 14.39 17.69
CA LYS A 98 -9.60 14.64 18.74
C LYS A 98 -9.40 13.78 19.98
N THR A 99 -8.84 12.58 19.82
CA THR A 99 -8.70 11.57 20.88
C THR A 99 -7.28 11.37 21.38
N ASN A 100 -6.32 12.13 20.86
CA ASN A 100 -4.88 12.03 21.18
C ASN A 100 -4.29 10.64 20.93
N VAL A 101 -4.59 10.05 19.78
CA VAL A 101 -4.10 8.73 19.36
C VAL A 101 -3.20 8.84 18.14
N HIS A 102 -2.19 7.98 18.03
CA HIS A 102 -1.33 7.92 16.84
C HIS A 102 -2.05 7.32 15.63
N TYR A 103 -1.55 7.65 14.44
CA TYR A 103 -2.17 7.25 13.19
C TYR A 103 -1.15 6.56 12.28
N LEU A 104 -1.61 5.56 11.52
CA LEU A 104 -0.86 4.91 10.46
C LEU A 104 -1.83 4.57 9.32
N ASP A 105 -1.43 4.82 8.07
CA ASP A 105 -2.14 4.36 6.87
C ASP A 105 -1.22 3.62 5.90
N THR A 106 -1.78 3.15 4.78
CA THR A 106 -1.05 2.45 3.71
C THR A 106 -1.18 3.09 2.34
N ALA A 107 -1.99 4.13 2.20
CA ALA A 107 -2.24 4.86 0.96
C ALA A 107 -2.57 6.30 1.33
N ASN A 108 -2.25 7.24 0.44
CA ASN A 108 -2.55 8.65 0.65
C ASN A 108 -3.99 9.02 0.30
N TYR A 109 -4.37 10.22 0.73
CA TYR A 109 -5.74 10.70 0.59
C TYR A 109 -6.13 10.87 -0.88
N GLU A 110 -7.28 10.30 -1.22
CA GLU A 110 -7.90 10.43 -2.52
C GLU A 110 -9.23 11.19 -2.40
N HIS A 111 -9.44 12.16 -3.29
CA HIS A 111 -10.68 12.93 -3.31
C HIS A 111 -11.84 12.09 -3.87
N PRO A 112 -12.98 11.92 -3.17
CA PRO A 112 -14.09 11.09 -3.65
C PRO A 112 -14.68 11.53 -5.01
N ASP A 113 -14.59 12.82 -5.32
CA ASP A 113 -15.21 13.43 -6.50
C ASP A 113 -14.23 13.59 -7.68
N THR A 114 -12.94 13.34 -7.49
CA THR A 114 -11.93 13.52 -8.53
C THR A 114 -10.91 12.40 -8.51
N ALA A 115 -10.48 11.94 -9.68
CA ALA A 115 -9.50 10.88 -9.80
C ALA A 115 -8.06 11.35 -9.47
N LYS A 116 -7.85 11.85 -8.25
CA LYS A 116 -6.64 12.51 -7.80
C LYS A 116 -6.34 12.15 -6.35
N PHE A 117 -5.10 11.71 -6.14
CA PHE A 117 -4.54 11.35 -4.85
C PHE A 117 -3.18 12.05 -4.67
N GLU A 118 -2.93 12.60 -3.48
CA GLU A 118 -1.72 13.37 -3.14
C GLU A 118 -1.55 13.47 -1.62
N TYR A 119 -0.30 13.60 -1.15
CA TYR A 119 -0.03 13.75 0.29
C TYR A 119 -0.39 15.13 0.85
N LYS A 120 -0.67 16.13 0.00
CA LYS A 120 -0.87 17.54 0.38
C LYS A 120 -1.82 17.71 1.58
N GLU A 121 -2.98 17.07 1.56
CA GLU A 121 -4.00 17.23 2.60
C GLU A 121 -3.60 16.54 3.91
N GLN A 122 -2.89 15.41 3.84
CA GLN A 122 -2.36 14.72 5.03
C GLN A 122 -1.19 15.50 5.63
N TRP A 123 -0.23 15.94 4.81
CA TRP A 123 0.88 16.79 5.25
C TRP A 123 0.43 18.13 5.86
N ALA A 124 -0.72 18.67 5.43
CA ALA A 124 -1.29 19.86 6.02
C ALA A 124 -1.65 19.70 7.51
N LYS A 125 -1.83 18.46 8.00
CA LYS A 125 -2.08 18.15 9.41
C LYS A 125 -0.80 18.06 10.27
N ASP A 126 0.39 18.20 9.68
CA ASP A 126 1.67 18.15 10.41
C ASP A 126 1.74 19.08 11.63
N PRO A 127 1.30 20.36 11.56
CA PRO A 127 1.32 21.25 12.72
C PRO A 127 0.44 20.75 13.87
N ASP A 128 -0.72 20.19 13.57
CA ASP A 128 -1.68 19.70 14.58
C ASP A 128 -1.15 18.42 15.25
N PHE A 129 -0.58 17.49 14.48
CA PHE A 129 0.07 16.29 15.03
C PHE A 129 1.27 16.66 15.89
N LYS A 130 2.10 17.62 15.46
CA LYS A 130 3.22 18.13 16.27
C LYS A 130 2.78 18.78 17.57
N ALA A 131 1.74 19.63 17.52
CA ALA A 131 1.24 20.35 18.68
C ALA A 131 0.71 19.40 19.77
N ASN A 132 0.14 18.26 19.38
CA ASN A 132 -0.38 17.25 20.30
C ASN A 132 0.66 16.16 20.66
N GLY A 133 1.90 16.25 20.14
CA GLY A 133 2.93 15.23 20.37
C GLY A 133 2.60 13.87 19.73
N LEU A 134 1.77 13.87 18.70
CA LEU A 134 1.30 12.66 17.99
C LEU A 134 2.09 12.43 16.71
N MET A 135 2.18 11.16 16.31
CA MET A 135 2.74 10.75 15.02
C MET A 135 1.62 10.24 14.10
N ALA A 136 1.68 10.66 12.85
CA ALA A 136 0.97 10.06 11.72
C ALA A 136 2.01 9.46 10.76
N LEU A 137 2.08 8.13 10.68
CA LEU A 137 2.94 7.43 9.71
C LEU A 137 2.16 7.23 8.40
N LEU A 138 2.68 7.76 7.30
CA LEU A 138 1.99 7.78 6.01
C LEU A 138 2.61 6.77 5.05
N GLY A 139 1.75 6.04 4.32
CA GLY A 139 2.15 5.11 3.26
C GLY A 139 2.93 3.91 3.78
N SER A 140 2.48 3.28 4.87
CA SER A 140 3.13 2.10 5.47
C SER A 140 2.69 0.78 4.81
N GLY A 141 2.62 0.74 3.49
CA GLY A 141 2.37 -0.46 2.68
C GLY A 141 3.66 -1.05 2.10
N PHE A 142 3.59 -1.61 0.88
CA PHE A 142 4.80 -2.01 0.15
C PHE A 142 5.30 -0.86 -0.73
N ASP A 143 4.45 -0.37 -1.62
CA ASP A 143 4.63 0.73 -2.55
C ASP A 143 3.36 1.56 -2.49
N PRO A 144 3.31 2.62 -1.67
CA PRO A 144 4.39 3.18 -0.86
C PRO A 144 4.68 2.33 0.38
N GLY A 145 5.90 2.43 0.88
CA GLY A 145 6.29 1.92 2.18
C GLY A 145 7.62 1.20 2.18
N VAL A 146 7.61 -0.10 1.89
CA VAL A 146 8.84 -0.87 1.70
C VAL A 146 9.73 -0.28 0.60
N THR A 147 9.17 0.25 -0.50
CA THR A 147 9.94 0.94 -1.56
C THR A 147 10.63 2.18 -1.01
N ASN A 148 9.95 2.96 -0.18
CA ASN A 148 10.52 4.10 0.55
C ASN A 148 11.64 3.65 1.51
N VAL A 149 11.42 2.58 2.27
CA VAL A 149 12.41 2.00 3.20
C VAL A 149 13.62 1.49 2.43
N PHE A 150 13.45 0.83 1.29
CA PHE A 150 14.54 0.39 0.42
C PHE A 150 15.36 1.58 -0.08
N CYS A 151 14.70 2.68 -0.49
CA CYS A 151 15.39 3.91 -0.89
C CYS A 151 16.20 4.52 0.27
N ALA A 152 15.61 4.60 1.47
CA ALA A 152 16.30 5.10 2.66
C ALA A 152 17.48 4.19 3.05
N TYR A 153 17.31 2.86 2.98
CA TYR A 153 18.34 1.87 3.27
C TYR A 153 19.50 1.94 2.26
N ALA A 154 19.17 2.08 0.96
CA ALA A 154 20.14 2.32 -0.10
C ALA A 154 20.93 3.62 0.18
N GLN A 155 20.25 4.72 0.52
CA GLN A 155 20.90 5.99 0.83
C GLN A 155 21.79 5.91 2.07
N LYS A 156 21.40 5.12 3.08
CA LYS A 156 22.17 4.98 4.32
C LYS A 156 23.43 4.13 4.15
N HIS A 157 23.35 3.04 3.40
CA HIS A 157 24.41 2.01 3.39
C HIS A 157 25.14 1.83 2.06
N TYR A 158 24.53 2.20 0.94
CA TYR A 158 25.04 1.86 -0.40
C TYR A 158 25.54 3.06 -1.19
N PHE A 159 25.07 4.27 -0.88
CA PHE A 159 25.36 5.47 -1.65
C PHE A 159 25.78 6.64 -0.77
N ASP A 160 26.57 7.54 -1.33
CA ASP A 160 26.77 8.88 -0.79
C ASP A 160 25.73 9.86 -1.39
N GLU A 161 25.35 9.63 -2.66
CA GLU A 161 24.23 10.29 -3.35
C GLU A 161 23.48 9.30 -4.24
N ILE A 162 22.15 9.35 -4.23
CA ILE A 162 21.30 8.62 -5.19
C ILE A 162 20.86 9.60 -6.27
N HIS A 163 21.09 9.26 -7.54
CA HIS A 163 20.75 10.11 -8.68
C HIS A 163 19.51 9.63 -9.42
N THR A 164 19.30 8.32 -9.54
CA THR A 164 18.08 7.77 -10.16
C THR A 164 17.48 6.67 -9.33
N ILE A 165 16.14 6.60 -9.36
CA ILE A 165 15.35 5.52 -8.76
C ILE A 165 14.36 5.05 -9.83
N ASP A 166 14.33 3.74 -10.08
CA ASP A 166 13.21 3.09 -10.77
C ASP A 166 12.55 2.10 -9.81
N ILE A 167 11.29 2.31 -9.51
CA ILE A 167 10.47 1.39 -8.72
C ILE A 167 9.81 0.41 -9.68
N LEU A 168 9.91 -0.89 -9.40
CA LEU A 168 9.45 -1.95 -10.27
C LEU A 168 8.51 -2.87 -9.50
N ASP A 169 7.22 -2.84 -9.82
CA ASP A 169 6.19 -3.74 -9.30
C ASP A 169 5.82 -4.78 -10.37
N CYS A 170 6.11 -6.04 -10.07
CA CYS A 170 5.62 -7.18 -10.81
C CYS A 170 4.67 -8.04 -10.00
N ASN A 171 3.48 -8.28 -10.57
CA ASN A 171 2.60 -9.35 -10.16
C ASN A 171 2.44 -10.37 -11.28
N ALA A 172 3.07 -11.55 -11.11
CA ALA A 172 2.95 -12.69 -12.01
C ALA A 172 1.96 -13.75 -11.48
N GLY A 173 1.01 -13.33 -10.64
CA GLY A 173 -0.08 -14.17 -10.16
C GLY A 173 -1.12 -14.46 -11.24
N ASP A 174 -1.55 -15.71 -11.34
CA ASP A 174 -2.66 -16.16 -12.17
C ASP A 174 -3.80 -16.70 -11.29
N HIS A 175 -4.93 -16.01 -11.30
CA HIS A 175 -6.15 -16.36 -10.57
C HIS A 175 -7.06 -17.36 -11.32
N GLY A 176 -6.74 -17.67 -12.58
CA GLY A 176 -7.48 -18.61 -13.43
C GLY A 176 -8.82 -18.09 -13.94
N TYR A 177 -9.07 -16.78 -13.84
CA TYR A 177 -10.21 -16.11 -14.47
C TYR A 177 -9.74 -15.40 -15.75
N PRO A 178 -10.63 -15.18 -16.74
CA PRO A 178 -10.29 -14.38 -17.93
C PRO A 178 -9.86 -12.95 -17.59
N PHE A 179 -10.51 -12.34 -16.60
CA PHE A 179 -10.21 -11.00 -16.11
C PHE A 179 -10.72 -10.84 -14.67
N ALA A 180 -9.87 -10.34 -13.79
CA ALA A 180 -10.20 -9.96 -12.41
C ALA A 180 -9.21 -8.89 -11.93
N THR A 181 -9.58 -8.13 -10.91
CA THR A 181 -8.71 -7.13 -10.28
C THR A 181 -8.32 -7.61 -8.88
N ASN A 182 -7.07 -7.38 -8.47
CA ASN A 182 -6.56 -7.86 -7.17
C ASN A 182 -6.92 -6.93 -5.99
N PHE A 183 -7.40 -5.73 -6.29
CA PHE A 183 -7.94 -4.76 -5.35
C PHE A 183 -9.20 -4.10 -5.93
N ASN A 184 -9.65 -3.00 -5.33
CA ASN A 184 -10.87 -2.30 -5.73
C ASN A 184 -10.87 -2.03 -7.25
N PRO A 185 -11.79 -2.63 -8.02
CA PRO A 185 -11.82 -2.48 -9.48
C PRO A 185 -11.89 -1.03 -9.94
N GLU A 186 -12.56 -0.18 -9.17
CA GLU A 186 -12.70 1.25 -9.46
C GLU A 186 -11.36 1.97 -9.45
N ILE A 187 -10.54 1.73 -8.42
CA ILE A 187 -9.20 2.32 -8.27
C ILE A 187 -8.30 1.79 -9.39
N ASN A 188 -8.28 0.46 -9.57
CA ASN A 188 -7.40 -0.18 -10.53
C ASN A 188 -7.67 0.25 -11.99
N ILE A 189 -8.94 0.33 -12.39
CA ILE A 189 -9.32 0.79 -13.74
C ILE A 189 -8.94 2.26 -13.93
N ARG A 190 -9.12 3.09 -12.90
CA ARG A 190 -8.78 4.51 -12.96
C ARG A 190 -7.27 4.74 -13.06
N GLU A 191 -6.46 3.97 -12.35
CA GLU A 191 -5.00 4.04 -12.45
C GLU A 191 -4.51 3.73 -13.87
N VAL A 192 -5.03 2.65 -14.47
CA VAL A 192 -4.63 2.24 -15.83
C VAL A 192 -5.03 3.28 -16.90
N ASN A 193 -6.16 3.95 -16.71
CA ASN A 193 -6.64 4.99 -17.62
C ASN A 193 -6.06 6.38 -17.33
N SER A 194 -5.35 6.55 -16.21
CA SER A 194 -4.73 7.83 -15.86
C SER A 194 -3.46 8.06 -16.66
N LYS A 195 -3.12 9.32 -16.87
CA LYS A 195 -1.83 9.69 -17.44
C LYS A 195 -0.69 9.15 -16.57
N GLY A 196 0.34 8.60 -17.22
CA GLY A 196 1.59 8.35 -16.53
C GLY A 196 2.21 9.68 -16.08
N ARG A 197 2.92 9.67 -14.96
CA ARG A 197 3.65 10.84 -14.48
C ARG A 197 4.88 10.38 -13.72
N TYR A 198 6.02 11.03 -13.95
CA TYR A 198 7.26 10.77 -13.24
C TYR A 198 8.00 12.08 -13.00
N TRP A 199 9.05 12.06 -12.18
CA TRP A 199 9.81 13.27 -11.86
C TRP A 199 11.23 13.21 -12.42
N GLU A 200 11.67 14.30 -13.05
CA GLU A 200 13.04 14.46 -13.55
C GLU A 200 13.51 15.91 -13.45
N ASN A 201 14.70 16.12 -12.89
CA ASN A 201 15.41 17.41 -12.80
C ASN A 201 14.53 18.56 -12.30
N GLY A 202 13.78 18.34 -11.22
CA GLY A 202 12.93 19.35 -10.59
C GLY A 202 11.55 19.54 -11.22
N LYS A 203 11.16 18.69 -12.17
CA LYS A 203 9.89 18.80 -12.89
C LYS A 203 9.14 17.48 -12.94
N TRP A 204 7.82 17.56 -12.80
CA TRP A 204 6.92 16.46 -13.12
C TRP A 204 6.68 16.43 -14.62
N ILE A 205 6.80 15.25 -15.22
CA ILE A 205 6.60 14.99 -16.65
C ILE A 205 5.41 14.03 -16.77
N GLU A 206 4.39 14.43 -17.52
CA GLU A 206 3.24 13.58 -17.85
C GLU A 206 3.45 12.83 -19.17
N THR A 207 2.83 11.66 -19.29
CA THR A 207 2.77 10.86 -20.51
C THR A 207 1.32 10.49 -20.83
N GLU A 208 1.03 10.02 -22.04
CA GLU A 208 -0.24 9.34 -22.27
C GLU A 208 -0.33 8.04 -21.44
N PRO A 209 -1.55 7.55 -21.13
CA PRO A 209 -1.73 6.28 -20.44
C PRO A 209 -1.01 5.14 -21.17
N MET A 210 -0.23 4.36 -20.44
CA MET A 210 0.52 3.20 -20.95
C MET A 210 1.51 3.52 -22.11
N GLU A 211 1.92 4.79 -22.27
CA GLU A 211 2.80 5.23 -23.36
C GLU A 211 4.20 4.63 -23.29
N ILE A 212 4.81 4.64 -22.11
CA ILE A 212 6.19 4.19 -21.89
C ILE A 212 6.17 2.75 -21.38
N LYS A 213 6.74 1.84 -22.18
CA LYS A 213 6.87 0.42 -21.88
C LYS A 213 8.35 0.02 -21.83
N MET A 214 8.69 -0.85 -20.89
CA MET A 214 9.95 -1.58 -20.86
C MET A 214 9.72 -3.07 -20.58
N VAL A 215 10.68 -3.90 -21.00
CA VAL A 215 10.74 -5.31 -20.61
C VAL A 215 11.80 -5.42 -19.52
N TRP A 216 11.42 -5.93 -18.36
CA TRP A 216 12.34 -6.16 -17.25
C TRP A 216 12.37 -7.64 -16.88
N ASP A 217 13.56 -8.18 -16.64
CA ASP A 217 13.75 -9.57 -16.21
C ASP A 217 13.71 -9.64 -14.68
N TYR A 218 12.51 -9.93 -14.14
CA TYR A 218 12.27 -9.96 -12.70
C TYR A 218 12.86 -11.23 -12.09
N PRO A 219 13.75 -11.13 -11.08
CA PRO A 219 14.29 -12.29 -10.38
C PRO A 219 13.18 -13.25 -9.90
N GLU A 220 13.39 -14.54 -10.15
CA GLU A 220 12.45 -15.64 -9.84
C GLU A 220 11.12 -15.65 -10.62
N ILE A 221 10.90 -14.72 -11.55
CA ILE A 221 9.70 -14.62 -12.38
C ILE A 221 10.02 -14.70 -13.88
N GLY A 222 11.05 -13.97 -14.32
CA GLY A 222 11.42 -13.84 -15.73
C GLY A 222 10.95 -12.51 -16.36
N PRO A 223 11.15 -12.35 -17.69
CA PRO A 223 10.85 -11.11 -18.40
C PRO A 223 9.35 -10.79 -18.42
N LYS A 224 9.00 -9.56 -18.07
CA LYS A 224 7.63 -9.02 -18.11
C LYS A 224 7.56 -7.62 -18.72
N ASP A 225 6.47 -7.37 -19.41
CA ASP A 225 6.09 -6.05 -19.90
C ASP A 225 5.68 -5.17 -18.73
N SER A 226 6.37 -4.04 -18.57
CA SER A 226 6.20 -3.10 -17.47
C SER A 226 5.97 -1.70 -18.03
N TYR A 227 4.93 -1.04 -17.56
CA TYR A 227 4.49 0.25 -18.07
C TYR A 227 4.72 1.33 -17.02
N LEU A 228 5.08 2.53 -17.44
CA LEU A 228 5.25 3.66 -16.54
C LEU A 228 3.88 4.17 -16.07
N LEU A 229 3.72 4.32 -14.76
CA LEU A 229 2.57 4.97 -14.13
C LEU A 229 3.06 6.03 -13.15
N TYR A 230 2.13 6.87 -12.70
CA TYR A 230 2.32 7.67 -11.50
C TYR A 230 2.13 6.82 -10.25
N HIS A 231 2.99 6.98 -9.25
CA HIS A 231 2.78 6.37 -7.93
C HIS A 231 3.05 7.36 -6.79
N GLU A 232 2.40 7.14 -5.64
CA GLU A 232 2.36 8.10 -4.54
C GLU A 232 3.70 8.37 -3.87
N GLU A 233 4.56 7.36 -3.65
CA GLU A 233 5.87 7.56 -3.02
C GLU A 233 6.80 8.44 -3.83
N GLU A 234 6.57 8.63 -5.13
CA GLU A 234 7.34 9.56 -5.92
C GLU A 234 7.26 10.97 -5.31
N GLU A 235 6.09 11.37 -4.78
CA GLU A 235 5.90 12.69 -4.19
C GLU A 235 6.68 12.90 -2.89
N SER A 236 6.83 11.87 -2.06
CA SER A 236 7.61 11.96 -0.83
C SER A 236 9.11 11.78 -1.10
N LEU A 237 9.49 10.82 -1.96
CA LEU A 237 10.88 10.52 -2.27
C LEU A 237 11.61 11.69 -2.95
N VAL A 238 10.94 12.43 -3.84
CA VAL A 238 11.55 13.63 -4.45
C VAL A 238 11.88 14.72 -3.44
N LYS A 239 11.21 14.75 -2.29
CA LYS A 239 11.47 15.70 -1.20
C LYS A 239 12.58 15.23 -0.27
N ASN A 240 12.69 13.92 -0.06
CA ASN A 240 13.49 13.34 1.02
C ASN A 240 14.81 12.69 0.56
N ILE A 241 14.91 12.21 -0.69
CA ILE A 241 16.14 11.60 -1.22
C ILE A 241 17.10 12.68 -1.73
N LYS A 242 18.34 12.65 -1.23
CA LYS A 242 19.35 13.66 -1.53
C LYS A 242 20.03 13.38 -2.87
N GLY A 243 20.13 14.43 -3.70
CA GLY A 243 20.81 14.36 -4.99
C GLY A 243 20.00 13.72 -6.11
N LEU A 244 18.73 13.39 -5.86
CA LEU A 244 17.86 12.74 -6.83
C LEU A 244 17.70 13.61 -8.08
N LYS A 245 17.88 13.00 -9.24
CA LYS A 245 17.73 13.61 -10.57
C LYS A 245 16.55 13.03 -11.34
N ARG A 246 16.18 11.78 -11.09
CA ARG A 246 15.00 11.15 -11.67
C ARG A 246 14.41 10.08 -10.75
N ILE A 247 13.09 9.99 -10.69
CA ILE A 247 12.37 8.84 -10.16
C ILE A 247 11.26 8.43 -11.14
N ARG A 248 11.01 7.13 -11.27
CA ARG A 248 9.94 6.55 -12.08
C ARG A 248 9.36 5.33 -11.37
N PHE A 249 8.09 5.04 -11.63
CA PHE A 249 7.43 3.81 -11.22
C PHE A 249 6.97 3.00 -12.44
N PHE A 250 7.24 1.70 -12.43
CA PHE A 250 6.78 0.77 -13.46
C PHE A 250 6.01 -0.39 -12.85
N MET A 251 4.87 -0.73 -13.46
CA MET A 251 4.04 -1.86 -13.06
C MET A 251 3.84 -2.84 -14.21
N THR A 252 3.81 -4.13 -13.91
CA THR A 252 3.55 -5.14 -14.93
C THR A 252 2.08 -5.22 -15.31
N PHE A 253 1.79 -5.18 -16.62
CA PHE A 253 0.46 -5.47 -17.16
C PHE A 253 0.56 -6.48 -18.30
N GLY A 254 -0.16 -7.60 -18.15
CA GLY A 254 -0.26 -8.60 -19.21
C GLY A 254 -1.10 -8.09 -20.39
N GLU A 255 -0.74 -8.48 -21.61
CA GLU A 255 -1.47 -8.11 -22.84
C GLU A 255 -2.96 -8.48 -22.78
N SER A 256 -3.28 -9.66 -22.22
CA SER A 256 -4.67 -10.08 -22.01
C SER A 256 -5.43 -9.12 -21.11
N TYR A 257 -4.83 -8.67 -20.01
CA TYR A 257 -5.44 -7.75 -19.07
C TYR A 257 -5.71 -6.39 -19.73
N LEU A 258 -4.72 -5.82 -20.43
CA LEU A 258 -4.87 -4.55 -21.16
C LEU A 258 -5.93 -4.64 -22.26
N THR A 259 -6.03 -5.79 -22.93
CA THR A 259 -7.06 -6.03 -23.96
C THR A 259 -8.47 -6.00 -23.36
N HIS A 260 -8.70 -6.63 -22.21
CA HIS A 260 -9.99 -6.60 -21.53
C HIS A 260 -10.36 -5.18 -21.09
N LEU A 261 -9.42 -4.45 -20.49
CA LEU A 261 -9.65 -3.06 -20.08
C LEU A 261 -10.00 -2.17 -21.28
N LYS A 262 -9.27 -2.30 -22.38
CA LYS A 262 -9.55 -1.55 -23.61
C LYS A 262 -10.96 -1.84 -24.14
N VAL A 263 -11.42 -3.09 -24.07
CA VAL A 263 -12.79 -3.44 -24.47
C VAL A 263 -13.82 -2.78 -23.56
N LEU A 264 -13.65 -2.88 -22.23
CA LEU A 264 -14.54 -2.25 -21.24
C LEU A 264 -14.60 -0.73 -21.43
N ASP A 265 -13.46 -0.11 -21.69
CA ASP A 265 -13.34 1.33 -21.89
C ASP A 265 -14.02 1.79 -23.19
N ASN A 266 -13.77 1.11 -24.30
CA ASN A 266 -14.36 1.42 -25.61
C ASN A 266 -15.90 1.40 -25.61
N ILE A 267 -16.52 0.61 -24.73
CA ILE A 267 -17.99 0.55 -24.60
C ILE A 267 -18.53 1.38 -23.43
N GLY A 268 -17.67 2.14 -22.74
CA GLY A 268 -18.03 3.06 -21.67
C GLY A 268 -18.36 2.41 -20.32
N LEU A 269 -17.95 1.16 -20.09
CA LEU A 269 -18.18 0.45 -18.81
C LEU A 269 -17.23 0.89 -17.69
N THR A 270 -16.19 1.66 -18.01
CA THR A 270 -15.22 2.25 -17.05
C THR A 270 -15.66 3.61 -16.52
N ARG A 271 -16.79 4.16 -16.99
CA ARG A 271 -17.29 5.49 -16.62
C ARG A 271 -17.81 5.56 -15.19
N ILE A 272 -17.53 6.69 -14.54
CA ILE A 272 -17.98 7.04 -13.18
C ILE A 272 -19.23 7.92 -13.17
N ASP A 273 -19.58 8.53 -14.30
CA ASP A 273 -20.77 9.38 -14.39
C ASP A 273 -22.04 8.53 -14.63
N PRO A 274 -23.18 8.92 -14.04
CA PRO A 274 -24.40 8.11 -14.11
C PRO A 274 -25.04 8.17 -15.50
N ILE A 275 -25.49 7.01 -15.99
CA ILE A 275 -26.33 6.85 -17.18
C ILE A 275 -27.75 6.43 -16.79
N GLU A 276 -28.71 6.60 -17.70
CA GLU A 276 -30.07 6.10 -17.53
C GLU A 276 -30.24 4.74 -18.23
N VAL A 277 -30.73 3.75 -17.50
CA VAL A 277 -31.06 2.40 -18.01
C VAL A 277 -32.45 2.07 -17.52
N ASP A 278 -33.43 2.00 -18.44
CA ASP A 278 -34.84 1.73 -18.12
C ASP A 278 -35.41 2.60 -16.98
N GLY A 279 -35.08 3.90 -16.98
CA GLY A 279 -35.50 4.87 -15.97
C GLY A 279 -34.71 4.84 -14.65
N CYS A 280 -33.72 3.95 -14.52
CA CYS A 280 -32.85 3.87 -13.34
C CYS A 280 -31.50 4.55 -13.62
N LYS A 281 -30.99 5.32 -12.64
CA LYS A 281 -29.64 5.88 -12.71
C LYS A 281 -28.63 4.82 -12.30
N VAL A 282 -27.68 4.52 -13.19
CA VAL A 282 -26.66 3.50 -13.00
C VAL A 282 -25.29 4.09 -13.31
N ILE A 283 -24.30 3.84 -12.46
CA ILE A 283 -22.90 4.15 -12.77
C ILE A 283 -22.29 2.89 -13.42
N PRO A 284 -21.85 2.92 -14.69
CA PRO A 284 -21.37 1.73 -15.41
C PRO A 284 -20.28 0.96 -14.66
N LEU A 285 -19.32 1.67 -14.08
CA LEU A 285 -18.23 1.06 -13.31
C LEU A 285 -18.72 0.29 -12.08
N HIS A 286 -19.83 0.70 -11.46
CA HIS A 286 -20.43 -0.05 -10.36
C HIS A 286 -21.00 -1.39 -10.82
N VAL A 287 -21.49 -1.48 -12.07
CA VAL A 287 -21.95 -2.74 -12.66
C VAL A 287 -20.77 -3.68 -12.89
N VAL A 288 -19.66 -3.16 -13.47
CA VAL A 288 -18.43 -3.95 -13.65
C VAL A 288 -17.94 -4.48 -12.31
N LYS A 289 -17.84 -3.63 -11.29
CA LYS A 289 -17.44 -4.00 -9.93
C LYS A 289 -18.34 -5.08 -9.32
N ALA A 290 -19.65 -5.04 -9.58
CA ALA A 290 -20.59 -6.05 -9.08
C ALA A 290 -20.51 -7.39 -9.83
N LEU A 291 -20.02 -7.41 -11.07
CA LEU A 291 -19.87 -8.61 -11.90
C LEU A 291 -18.50 -9.29 -11.73
N LEU A 292 -17.46 -8.53 -11.42
CA LEU A 292 -16.13 -9.07 -11.17
C LEU A 292 -16.12 -9.92 -9.88
N PRO A 293 -15.27 -10.97 -9.82
CA PRO A 293 -15.11 -11.73 -8.59
C PRO A 293 -14.60 -10.82 -7.46
N ASP A 294 -15.09 -11.04 -6.23
CA ASP A 294 -14.57 -10.34 -5.05
C ASP A 294 -13.06 -10.60 -4.94
N PRO A 295 -12.21 -9.57 -4.88
CA PRO A 295 -10.76 -9.74 -4.72
C PRO A 295 -10.37 -10.64 -3.54
N ALA A 296 -11.13 -10.62 -2.45
CA ALA A 296 -10.89 -11.48 -1.29
C ALA A 296 -11.11 -12.98 -1.58
N SER A 297 -11.86 -13.32 -2.64
CA SER A 297 -12.11 -14.69 -3.09
C SER A 297 -11.02 -15.24 -4.02
N LEU A 298 -10.11 -14.39 -4.51
CA LEU A 298 -9.04 -14.79 -5.42
C LEU A 298 -7.88 -15.51 -4.72
N GLY A 299 -7.71 -15.28 -3.40
CA GLY A 299 -6.70 -15.91 -2.55
C GLY A 299 -6.46 -17.41 -2.80
N PRO A 300 -7.47 -18.28 -2.62
CA PRO A 300 -7.29 -19.73 -2.78
C PRO A 300 -6.98 -20.18 -4.22
N ARG A 301 -7.20 -19.31 -5.22
CA ARG A 301 -7.06 -19.65 -6.64
C ARG A 301 -5.73 -19.22 -7.21
N THR A 302 -5.19 -18.12 -6.71
CA THR A 302 -4.07 -17.42 -7.33
C THR A 302 -2.78 -18.20 -7.13
N LYS A 303 -2.05 -18.42 -8.23
CA LYS A 303 -0.75 -19.10 -8.24
C LYS A 303 0.30 -18.22 -8.88
N GLY A 304 1.55 -18.38 -8.47
CA GLY A 304 2.66 -17.57 -8.97
C GLY A 304 3.20 -16.64 -7.89
N LYS A 305 4.01 -15.68 -8.32
CA LYS A 305 4.79 -14.82 -7.43
C LYS A 305 4.62 -13.35 -7.76
N THR A 306 4.92 -12.48 -6.81
CA THR A 306 5.18 -11.06 -7.01
C THR A 306 6.67 -10.77 -6.82
N ASN A 307 7.17 -9.72 -7.48
CA ASN A 307 8.51 -9.17 -7.27
C ASN A 307 8.39 -7.65 -7.27
N ILE A 308 8.64 -7.02 -6.12
CA ILE A 308 8.54 -5.57 -5.97
C ILE A 308 9.86 -5.05 -5.40
N GLY A 309 10.42 -4.01 -6.02
CA GLY A 309 11.73 -3.50 -5.63
C GLY A 309 12.08 -2.15 -6.22
N VAL A 310 13.26 -1.67 -5.87
CA VAL A 310 13.82 -0.39 -6.32
C VAL A 310 15.21 -0.60 -6.92
N VAL A 311 15.41 -0.07 -8.13
CA VAL A 311 16.72 0.06 -8.76
C VAL A 311 17.22 1.45 -8.46
N CYS A 312 18.32 1.54 -7.71
CA CYS A 312 18.96 2.81 -7.38
C CYS A 312 20.29 2.92 -8.12
N GLU A 313 20.52 4.06 -8.77
CA GLU A 313 21.81 4.43 -9.35
C GLU A 313 22.31 5.72 -8.71
N GLY A 314 23.62 5.80 -8.45
CA GLY A 314 24.21 6.95 -7.78
C GLY A 314 25.72 6.83 -7.66
N ILE A 315 26.27 7.54 -6.68
CA ILE A 315 27.71 7.58 -6.40
C ILE A 315 28.01 6.96 -5.04
N LYS A 316 29.05 6.14 -4.99
CA LYS A 316 29.69 5.67 -3.76
C LYS A 316 31.21 5.78 -3.88
N ASP A 317 31.85 6.44 -2.91
CA ASP A 317 33.30 6.63 -2.87
C ASP A 317 33.87 7.21 -4.19
N GLY A 318 33.13 8.16 -4.78
CA GLY A 318 33.47 8.81 -6.04
C GLY A 318 33.28 7.97 -7.32
N LYS A 319 32.69 6.77 -7.22
CA LYS A 319 32.41 5.88 -8.36
C LYS A 319 30.92 5.68 -8.55
N LYS A 320 30.49 5.49 -9.80
CA LYS A 320 29.12 5.07 -10.08
C LYS A 320 28.84 3.70 -9.46
N ARG A 321 27.64 3.54 -8.92
CA ARG A 321 27.12 2.28 -8.39
C ARG A 321 25.65 2.14 -8.79
N LYS A 322 25.20 0.91 -8.99
CA LYS A 322 23.81 0.60 -9.30
C LYS A 322 23.41 -0.66 -8.57
N ILE A 323 22.33 -0.62 -7.80
CA ILE A 323 21.84 -1.78 -7.06
C ILE A 323 20.35 -1.99 -7.31
N TYR A 324 19.90 -3.22 -7.14
CA TYR A 324 18.49 -3.59 -7.12
C TYR A 324 18.15 -4.23 -5.77
N ILE A 325 17.27 -3.58 -4.99
CA ILE A 325 16.74 -4.12 -3.73
C ILE A 325 15.30 -4.55 -3.96
N TYR A 326 14.95 -5.80 -3.68
CA TYR A 326 13.63 -6.33 -3.97
C TYR A 326 13.18 -7.42 -3.00
N ASN A 327 11.88 -7.64 -2.93
CA ASN A 327 11.24 -8.81 -2.31
C ASN A 327 10.60 -9.68 -3.39
N VAL A 328 10.55 -11.00 -3.14
CA VAL A 328 9.71 -11.94 -3.89
C VAL A 328 8.72 -12.56 -2.91
N CYS A 329 7.44 -12.57 -3.26
CA CYS A 329 6.38 -13.18 -2.45
C CYS A 329 5.61 -14.22 -3.27
N ASP A 330 5.24 -15.34 -2.66
CA ASP A 330 4.48 -16.42 -3.30
C ASP A 330 3.00 -16.40 -2.87
N HIS A 331 2.09 -16.41 -3.84
CA HIS A 331 0.65 -16.28 -3.59
C HIS A 331 0.08 -17.42 -2.74
N GLN A 332 0.59 -18.63 -2.93
CA GLN A 332 0.08 -19.82 -2.26
C GLN A 332 0.58 -19.88 -0.81
N GLU A 333 1.83 -19.49 -0.56
CA GLU A 333 2.35 -19.40 0.81
C GLU A 333 1.68 -18.27 1.60
N ALA A 334 1.46 -17.09 0.99
CA ALA A 334 0.70 -16.00 1.61
C ALA A 334 -0.73 -16.44 1.99
N TYR A 335 -1.42 -17.14 1.09
CA TYR A 335 -2.79 -17.61 1.34
C TYR A 335 -2.84 -18.66 2.46
N LYS A 336 -1.89 -19.59 2.45
CA LYS A 336 -1.76 -20.64 3.47
C LYS A 336 -1.54 -20.07 4.87
N GLU A 337 -0.77 -18.98 4.96
CA GLU A 337 -0.44 -18.33 6.24
C GLU A 337 -1.60 -17.50 6.80
N VAL A 338 -2.17 -16.60 6.00
CA VAL A 338 -3.07 -15.53 6.48
C VAL A 338 -4.34 -15.35 5.64
N CYS A 339 -4.72 -16.36 4.85
CA CYS A 339 -5.96 -16.37 4.06
C CYS A 339 -6.06 -15.21 3.04
N ALA A 340 -4.93 -14.74 2.51
CA ALA A 340 -4.88 -13.63 1.55
C ALA A 340 -3.83 -13.83 0.45
N GLN A 341 -4.05 -13.23 -0.72
CA GLN A 341 -3.10 -13.22 -1.84
C GLN A 341 -1.96 -12.20 -1.64
N CYS A 342 -0.91 -12.26 -2.47
CA CYS A 342 0.31 -11.48 -2.28
C CYS A 342 0.10 -9.96 -2.20
N VAL A 343 -0.74 -9.35 -3.04
CA VAL A 343 -0.96 -7.89 -3.02
C VAL A 343 -1.47 -7.46 -1.64
N SER A 344 -2.40 -8.21 -1.02
CA SER A 344 -2.82 -7.94 0.36
C SER A 344 -1.71 -8.20 1.37
N TYR A 345 -0.91 -9.26 1.14
CA TYR A 345 0.16 -9.69 2.03
C TYR A 345 1.30 -8.68 2.09
N THR A 346 1.79 -8.25 0.92
CA THR A 346 2.86 -7.29 0.75
C THR A 346 2.48 -5.93 1.29
N THR A 347 1.21 -5.51 1.25
CA THR A 347 0.75 -4.27 1.91
C THR A 347 0.52 -4.45 3.42
N GLY A 348 -0.08 -5.57 3.84
CA GLY A 348 -0.50 -5.75 5.23
C GLY A 348 0.63 -6.07 6.20
N VAL A 349 1.68 -6.78 5.76
CA VAL A 349 2.85 -7.06 6.61
C VAL A 349 3.59 -5.77 6.99
N PRO A 350 3.94 -4.87 6.05
CA PRO A 350 4.53 -3.57 6.35
C PRO A 350 3.67 -2.69 7.26
N ALA A 351 2.35 -2.68 7.10
CA ALA A 351 1.45 -1.91 7.96
C ALA A 351 1.55 -2.37 9.42
N MET A 352 1.60 -3.69 9.64
CA MET A 352 1.85 -4.26 10.96
C MET A 352 3.26 -3.91 11.47
N ILE A 353 4.30 -3.98 10.63
CA ILE A 353 5.67 -3.62 11.03
C ILE A 353 5.74 -2.14 11.44
N GLY A 354 5.16 -1.23 10.68
CA GLY A 354 5.11 0.20 11.02
C GLY A 354 4.44 0.42 12.38
N ALA A 355 3.28 -0.21 12.60
CA ALA A 355 2.59 -0.16 13.89
C ALA A 355 3.43 -0.77 15.03
N LYS A 356 4.12 -1.88 14.78
CA LYS A 356 5.01 -2.54 15.75
C LYS A 356 6.15 -1.60 16.16
N LEU A 357 6.82 -0.96 15.21
CA LEU A 357 7.94 -0.05 15.50
C LEU A 357 7.48 1.22 16.25
N MET A 358 6.27 1.72 15.98
CA MET A 358 5.66 2.80 16.77
C MET A 358 5.35 2.36 18.20
N CYS A 359 4.78 1.16 18.37
CA CYS A 359 4.45 0.56 19.67
C CYS A 359 5.68 0.24 20.52
N GLU A 360 6.81 -0.08 19.88
CA GLU A 360 8.11 -0.31 20.54
C GLU A 360 8.88 1.00 20.80
N GLY A 361 8.39 2.14 20.31
CA GLY A 361 9.07 3.43 20.42
C GLY A 361 10.30 3.59 19.52
N LYS A 362 10.60 2.60 18.67
CA LYS A 362 11.73 2.64 17.72
C LYS A 362 11.47 3.64 16.60
N TRP A 363 10.23 3.74 16.15
CA TRP A 363 9.78 4.75 15.19
C TRP A 363 8.78 5.67 15.86
N MET A 364 9.27 6.75 16.48
CA MET A 364 8.42 7.80 17.04
C MET A 364 8.99 9.18 16.71
N LYS A 365 8.17 9.99 16.04
CA LYS A 365 8.46 11.38 15.71
C LYS A 365 7.16 12.14 15.53
N ALA A 366 6.97 13.23 16.27
CA ALA A 366 5.74 14.00 16.19
C ALA A 366 5.60 14.69 14.81
N GLY A 367 4.39 14.71 14.28
CA GLY A 367 4.05 15.22 12.95
C GLY A 367 3.60 14.14 11.97
N THR A 368 3.51 14.51 10.69
CA THR A 368 3.19 13.59 9.59
C THR A 368 4.48 13.13 8.94
N ILE A 369 4.71 11.82 8.93
CA ILE A 369 6.02 11.22 8.62
C ILE A 369 5.85 10.20 7.49
N ASN A 370 6.58 10.38 6.39
CA ASN A 370 6.74 9.33 5.39
C ASN A 370 7.87 8.37 5.80
N MET A 371 7.78 7.15 5.29
CA MET A 371 8.59 6.00 5.70
C MET A 371 10.11 6.22 5.57
N GLU A 372 10.55 6.89 4.49
CA GLU A 372 11.97 7.18 4.23
C GLU A 372 12.60 8.20 5.18
N GLN A 373 11.80 8.85 6.03
CA GLN A 373 12.27 9.83 7.02
C GLN A 373 12.67 9.17 8.34
N MET A 374 12.42 7.88 8.50
CA MET A 374 12.76 7.09 9.68
C MET A 374 13.98 6.20 9.43
N ASP A 375 14.61 5.69 10.49
CA ASP A 375 15.74 4.77 10.34
C ASP A 375 15.26 3.45 9.72
N PRO A 376 15.76 3.05 8.53
CA PRO A 376 15.26 1.87 7.82
C PRO A 376 15.67 0.55 8.47
N ASP A 377 16.75 0.52 9.25
CA ASP A 377 17.35 -0.74 9.75
C ASP A 377 16.39 -1.63 10.55
N PRO A 378 15.67 -1.14 11.58
CA PRO A 378 14.73 -1.98 12.33
C PRO A 378 13.57 -2.48 11.46
N PHE A 379 13.17 -1.72 10.44
CA PHE A 379 12.12 -2.15 9.50
C PHE A 379 12.61 -3.27 8.59
N MET A 380 13.83 -3.14 8.05
CA MET A 380 14.48 -4.14 7.22
C MET A 380 14.71 -5.46 7.97
N GLU A 381 15.04 -5.41 9.26
CA GLU A 381 15.12 -6.60 10.12
C GLU A 381 13.76 -7.29 10.26
N GLU A 382 12.69 -6.52 10.51
CA GLU A 382 11.35 -7.07 10.67
C GLU A 382 10.80 -7.63 9.35
N LEU A 383 11.10 -7.05 8.18
CA LEU A 383 10.70 -7.62 6.89
C LEU A 383 11.17 -9.07 6.74
N ASN A 384 12.43 -9.36 7.10
CA ASN A 384 12.98 -10.72 7.08
C ASN A 384 12.27 -11.67 8.07
N ARG A 385 11.91 -11.18 9.26
CA ARG A 385 11.26 -11.99 10.30
C ARG A 385 9.78 -12.24 10.02
N GLN A 386 9.11 -11.30 9.37
CA GLN A 386 7.66 -11.25 9.25
C GLN A 386 7.14 -11.80 7.91
N GLY A 387 8.00 -12.41 7.10
CA GLY A 387 7.60 -13.13 5.89
C GLY A 387 7.82 -12.39 4.58
N LEU A 388 8.52 -11.26 4.58
CA LEU A 388 8.91 -10.51 3.39
C LEU A 388 10.44 -10.37 3.29
N PRO A 389 11.19 -11.49 3.17
CA PRO A 389 12.63 -11.41 3.03
C PRO A 389 13.03 -10.65 1.77
N TRP A 390 14.05 -9.82 1.88
CA TRP A 390 14.52 -8.95 0.79
C TRP A 390 15.93 -9.35 0.35
N ASN A 391 16.25 -9.03 -0.90
CA ASN A 391 17.53 -9.31 -1.54
C ASN A 391 18.13 -8.03 -2.11
N VAL A 392 19.45 -8.02 -2.27
CA VAL A 392 20.18 -6.94 -2.95
C VAL A 392 21.05 -7.55 -4.04
N ILE A 393 20.96 -7.00 -5.25
CA ILE A 393 21.82 -7.35 -6.38
C ILE A 393 22.66 -6.12 -6.75
N GLU A 394 23.96 -6.31 -6.87
CA GLU A 394 24.84 -5.34 -7.55
C GLU A 394 24.63 -5.45 -9.06
N MET A 395 24.40 -4.30 -9.70
CA MET A 395 24.21 -4.19 -11.14
C MET A 395 25.42 -3.51 -11.77
N ASP A 396 25.63 -3.76 -13.07
CA ASP A 396 26.61 -3.04 -13.86
C ASP A 396 26.15 -1.57 -14.02
N PRO A 397 26.85 -0.57 -13.46
CA PRO A 397 26.42 0.83 -13.53
C PRO A 397 26.57 1.45 -14.93
N GLU A 398 27.18 0.73 -15.88
CA GLU A 398 27.28 1.17 -17.28
C GLU A 398 26.19 0.57 -18.18
N LYS A 399 25.27 -0.24 -17.61
CA LYS A 399 24.09 -0.81 -18.28
C LYS A 399 22.82 -0.37 -17.56
#